data_AF-A0A2A2RRB2-F1
#
_entry.id   AF-A0A2A2RRB2-F1
#
_cell.length_a   1.000
_cell.length_b   1.000
_cell.length_c   1.000
_cell.angle_alpha   90.00
_cell.angle_beta   90.00
_cell.angle_gamma   90.00
#
_symmetry.space_group_name_H-M   'P 1'
#
loop_
_entity.id
_entity.type
_entity.pdbx_description
1 polymer ?
#
loop_
_entity_poly.entity_id
_entity_poly.type
_entity_poly.pdbx_seq_one_letter_code
_entity_poly.pdbx_strand_id
1 'polypeptide(L)' 'MALIVQKYGGTSVGDVDRIKNVAQRIQKTRAAGHQLVIVVSARSGVTNELIARA' A
#
# COMPACT_ATOMS: atom_id res chain seq x y z
N MET A 1 13.48 -4.66 -17.35
CA MET A 1 12.02 -4.51 -17.14
C MET A 1 11.49 -5.81 -16.54
N ALA A 2 10.75 -5.74 -15.44
CA ALA A 2 10.17 -6.90 -14.74
C ALA A 2 8.75 -6.56 -14.26
N LEU A 3 7.92 -7.58 -14.00
CA LEU A 3 6.62 -7.44 -13.34
C LEU A 3 6.81 -7.65 -11.84
N ILE A 4 6.50 -6.63 -11.03
CA ILE A 4 6.69 -6.63 -9.58
C ILE A 4 5.34 -6.47 -8.88
N VAL A 5 5.07 -7.35 -7.92
CA VAL A 5 3.92 -7.20 -7.02
C VAL A 5 4.42 -6.62 -5.69
N GLN A 6 3.86 -5.50 -5.25
CA GLN A 6 4.18 -4.89 -3.96
C GLN A 6 2.93 -4.92 -3.07
N LYS A 7 3.06 -5.49 -1.87
CA LYS A 7 1.99 -5.51 -0.87
C LYS A 7 2.31 -4.58 0.29
N TYR A 8 1.35 -3.75 0.67
CA TYR A 8 1.43 -2.85 1.81
C TYR A 8 0.38 -3.22 2.86
N GLY A 9 0.82 -3.49 4.09
CA GLY A 9 -0.07 -3.80 5.21
C GLY A 9 -0.70 -2.55 5.82
N GLY A 10 -1.68 -2.74 6.72
CA GLY A 10 -2.42 -1.63 7.32
C GLY A 10 -1.56 -0.62 8.07
N THR A 11 -0.44 -1.05 8.68
CA THR A 11 0.54 -0.15 9.30
C THR A 11 1.30 0.69 8.27
N SER A 12 1.49 0.21 7.04
CA SER A 12 2.12 0.95 5.95
C SER A 12 1.20 1.99 5.32
N VAL A 13 -0.12 1.88 5.53
CA VAL A 13 -1.14 2.78 5.00
C VAL A 13 -2.02 3.39 6.10
N GLY A 14 -1.51 3.46 7.34
CA GLY A 14 -2.30 3.84 8.51
C GLY A 14 -2.87 5.26 8.47
N ASP A 15 -2.17 6.17 7.81
CA ASP A 15 -2.51 7.59 7.69
C ASP A 15 -2.09 8.14 6.31
N VAL A 16 -2.45 9.39 6.03
CA VAL A 16 -2.21 10.04 4.73
C VAL A 16 -0.72 10.18 4.43
N ASP A 17 0.11 10.49 5.42
CA ASP A 17 1.55 10.70 5.19
C ASP A 17 2.26 9.39 4.90
N ARG A 18 1.86 8.29 5.56
CA ARG A 18 2.30 6.94 5.22
C ARG A 18 1.89 6.54 3.81
N ILE A 19 0.67 6.86 3.38
CA ILE A 19 0.21 6.62 2.01
C ILE A 19 1.06 7.40 1.00
N LYS A 20 1.36 8.68 1.26
CA LYS A 20 2.28 9.47 0.41
C LYS A 20 3.67 8.85 0.33
N ASN A 21 4.20 8.36 1.45
CA ASN A 21 5.48 7.66 1.49
C ASN A 21 5.47 6.35 0.69
N VAL A 22 4.37 5.59 0.74
CA VAL A 22 4.17 4.41 -0.12
C VAL A 22 4.12 4.80 -1.59
N ALA A 23 3.38 5.86 -1.94
CA ALA A 23 3.30 6.35 -3.32
C ALA A 23 4.68 6.76 -3.87
N GLN A 24 5.51 7.44 -3.06
CA GLN A 24 6.89 7.78 -3.43
C GLN A 24 7.75 6.54 -3.72
N ARG A 25 7.57 5.44 -2.96
CA ARG A 25 8.28 4.18 -3.22
C ARG A 25 7.82 3.53 -4.52
N ILE A 26 6.51 3.50 -4.77
CA ILE A 26 5.92 2.96 -6.01
C ILE A 26 6.42 3.76 -7.22
N GLN A 27 6.45 5.09 -7.13
CA GLN A 27 6.95 5.97 -8.19
C GLN A 27 8.41 5.66 -8.52
N LYS A 28 9.26 5.48 -7.51
CA LYS A 28 10.68 5.09 -7.72
C LYS A 28 10.80 3.75 -8.45
N THR A 29 10.02 2.73 -8.08
CA THR A 29 10.05 1.45 -8.78
C THR A 29 9.51 1.56 -10.22
N ARG A 30 8.49 2.38 -10.45
CA ARG A 30 7.97 2.63 -11.80
C ARG A 30 9.01 3.36 -12.67
N ALA A 31 9.70 4.36 -12.11
CA ALA A 31 10.74 5.11 -12.80
C ALA A 31 11.95 4.25 -13.19
N ALA A 32 12.21 3.16 -12.45
CA ALA A 32 13.21 2.15 -12.82
C ALA A 32 12.77 1.22 -13.99
N GLY A 33 11.60 1.45 -14.59
CA GLY A 33 11.15 0.72 -15.78
C GLY A 33 10.49 -0.64 -15.48
N HIS A 34 9.92 -0.80 -14.28
CA HIS A 34 9.16 -1.99 -13.91
C HIS A 34 7.65 -1.81 -14.13
N GLN A 35 6.98 -2.90 -14.49
CA GLN A 35 5.53 -3.01 -14.40
C GLN A 35 5.14 -3.41 -12.98
N LEU A 36 4.03 -2.87 -12.48
CA LEU A 36 3.68 -2.96 -11.07
C LEU A 36 2.22 -3.37 -10.87
N VAL A 37 2.00 -4.28 -9.92
CA VAL A 37 0.70 -4.54 -9.30
C VAL A 37 0.83 -4.21 -7.83
N ILE A 38 -0.05 -3.35 -7.32
CA ILE A 38 0.01 -2.89 -5.92
C ILE A 38 -1.20 -3.44 -5.18
N VAL A 39 -0.96 -4.15 -4.08
CA VAL A 39 -2.02 -4.66 -3.19
C VAL A 39 -1.92 -3.95 -1.85
N VAL A 40 -3.03 -3.40 -1.39
CA VAL A 40 -3.11 -2.73 -0.09
C VAL A 40 -4.12 -3.41 0.81
N SER A 41 -3.79 -3.49 2.10
CA SER A 41 -4.78 -3.79 3.14
C SER A 41 -5.59 -2.53 3.50
N ALA A 42 -6.68 -2.68 4.25
CA ALA A 42 -7.31 -1.53 4.92
C ALA A 42 -6.31 -0.84 5.88
N ARG A 43 -6.58 0.43 6.20
CA ARG A 43 -5.77 1.20 7.16
C ARG A 43 -5.72 0.50 8.52
N SER A 44 -4.64 0.71 9.27
CA SER A 44 -4.45 0.08 10.60
C SER A 44 -5.70 0.22 11.49
N GLY A 45 -6.19 -0.89 12.02
CA GLY A 45 -7.38 -0.95 12.89
C GLY A 45 -8.72 -1.03 12.15
N VAL A 46 -8.82 -0.58 10.90
CA VAL A 46 -10.11 -0.47 10.17
C VAL A 46 -10.76 -1.82 9.93
N THR A 47 -10.00 -2.87 9.64
CA THR A 47 -10.58 -4.22 9.50
C THR A 47 -11.25 -4.69 10.79
N ASN A 48 -10.61 -4.47 11.94
CA ASN A 48 -11.18 -4.85 13.24
C ASN A 48 -12.40 -3.99 13.58
N GLU A 49 -12.37 -2.70 13.26
CA GLU A 49 -13.50 -1.80 13.43
C GLU A 49 -14.72 -2.25 12.61
N LEU A 50 -14.52 -2.65 11.35
CA LEU A 50 -15.58 -3.18 10.51
C LEU A 50 -16.17 -4.48 11.06
N ILE A 51 -15.31 -5.40 11.54
CA ILE A 51 -15.75 -6.66 12.16
C ILE A 51 -16.55 -6.38 13.43
N ALA A 52 -16.15 -5.41 14.26
CA ALA A 52 -16.87 -5.07 15.49
C ALA A 52 -18.25 -4.40 15.24
N ARG A 53 -18.52 -3.96 14.00
CA ARG A 53 -19.79 -3.33 13.60
C ARG A 53 -20.73 -4.29 12.85
N ALA A 54 -20.28 -5.51 12.56
CA ALA A 54 -21.05 -6.55 11.88
C ALA A 54 -21.82 -7.40 12.91
#